data_AF-A0A5A7X2V0-F1
#
_entry.id   AF-A0A5A7X2V0-F1
#
_cell.length_a   1.000
_cell.length_b   1.000
_cell.length_c   1.000
_cell.angle_alpha   90.00
_cell.angle_beta   90.00
_cell.angle_gamma   90.00
#
_symmetry.space_group_name_H-M   'P 1'
#
loop_
_entity.id
_entity.type
_entity.pdbx_description
1 polymer ?
#
loop_
_entity_poly.entity_id
_entity_poly.type
_entity_poly.pdbx_seq_one_letter_code
_entity_poly.pdbx_strand_id
1 'polypeptide(L)'
;MDIVYRTGGDGFDSALFAVRTSAEYVAKIRTALYQSKIWAEFKTKLPSGEWEKLEEQLGDVDDDDPFTADDVPGHADGDYPEWLRQSQLGWFPPELIEKYDGEITLTTLNGWVLDLPAGKAEEIADELRALGHTVEQTDFDIT
;
A
#
# COMPACT_ATOMS: atom_id res chain seq x y z
N MET A 1 -13.94 -11.53 -2.05
CA MET A 1 -12.61 -10.95 -2.37
C MET A 1 -11.58 -11.66 -1.50
N ASP A 2 -10.32 -11.63 -1.92
CA ASP A 2 -9.18 -12.08 -1.10
C ASP A 2 -8.50 -10.83 -0.51
N ILE A 3 -8.58 -10.71 0.81
CA ILE A 3 -8.20 -9.52 1.57
C ILE A 3 -7.10 -9.91 2.54
N VAL A 4 -6.10 -9.05 2.67
CA VAL A 4 -5.13 -9.11 3.74
C VAL A 4 -5.25 -7.89 4.64
N TYR A 5 -4.86 -8.04 5.90
CA TYR A 5 -4.78 -6.91 6.82
C TYR A 5 -3.51 -6.97 7.67
N ARG A 6 -3.09 -5.79 8.12
CA ARG A 6 -2.10 -5.64 9.18
C ARG A 6 -2.45 -4.47 10.07
N THR A 7 -1.93 -4.50 11.29
CA THR A 7 -2.04 -3.39 12.24
C THR A 7 -0.69 -2.72 12.38
N GLY A 8 -0.70 -1.39 12.47
CA GLY A 8 0.50 -0.59 12.70
C GLY A 8 1.42 -0.45 11.48
N GLY A 9 2.18 0.65 11.47
CA GLY A 9 3.16 0.99 10.44
C GLY A 9 3.19 2.51 10.17
N ASP A 10 4.32 3.01 9.67
CA ASP A 10 4.59 4.41 9.29
C ASP A 10 4.00 5.51 10.20
N GLY A 11 4.00 5.26 11.51
CA GLY A 11 3.55 6.22 12.52
C GLY A 11 2.05 6.25 12.80
N PHE A 12 1.28 5.31 12.25
CA PHE A 12 -0.17 5.21 12.46
C PHE A 12 -0.55 3.96 13.25
N ASP A 13 -1.37 4.14 14.29
CA ASP A 13 -1.97 3.05 15.07
C ASP A 13 -3.33 2.64 14.48
N SER A 14 -3.32 2.22 13.21
CA SER A 14 -4.54 1.85 12.49
C SER A 14 -4.45 0.45 11.87
N ALA A 15 -5.61 -0.13 11.60
CA ALA A 15 -5.78 -1.34 10.81
C ALA A 15 -5.89 -0.97 9.33
N LEU A 16 -5.01 -1.55 8.50
CA LEU A 16 -5.05 -1.42 7.05
C LEU A 16 -5.53 -2.73 6.45
N PHE A 17 -6.58 -2.66 5.64
CA PHE A 17 -7.09 -3.77 4.84
C PHE A 17 -6.84 -3.48 3.36
N ALA A 18 -6.41 -4.50 2.63
CA ALA A 18 -6.15 -4.36 1.20
C ALA A 18 -6.55 -5.65 0.48
N VAL A 19 -6.97 -5.52 -0.77
CA VAL A 19 -7.07 -6.68 -1.66
C VAL A 19 -5.66 -7.28 -1.80
N ARG A 20 -5.54 -8.61 -1.64
CA ARG A 20 -4.23 -9.31 -1.59
C ARG A 20 -3.32 -8.93 -2.74
N THR A 21 -3.84 -8.92 -3.96
CA THR A 21 -3.05 -8.60 -5.16
C THR A 21 -2.47 -7.19 -5.11
N SER A 22 -3.22 -6.21 -4.60
CA SER A 22 -2.73 -4.84 -4.41
C SER A 22 -1.70 -4.76 -3.30
N ALA A 23 -1.90 -5.49 -2.19
CA ALA A 23 -0.94 -5.55 -1.10
C ALA A 23 0.40 -6.17 -1.53
N GLU A 24 0.37 -7.30 -2.24
CA GLU A 24 1.57 -7.94 -2.78
C GLU A 24 2.29 -7.04 -3.79
N TYR A 25 1.53 -6.31 -4.60
CA TYR A 25 2.06 -5.36 -5.57
C TYR A 25 2.84 -4.23 -4.89
N VAL A 26 2.20 -3.54 -3.94
CA VAL A 26 2.82 -2.45 -3.18
C VAL A 26 4.02 -2.95 -2.37
N ALA A 27 3.92 -4.11 -1.73
CA ALA A 27 5.02 -4.69 -0.95
C ALA A 27 6.25 -4.99 -1.81
N LYS A 28 6.06 -5.48 -3.05
CA LYS A 28 7.17 -5.67 -4.00
C LYS A 28 7.82 -4.36 -4.39
N ILE A 29 7.03 -3.31 -4.64
CA ILE A 29 7.56 -1.98 -4.95
C ILE A 29 8.37 -1.43 -3.78
N ARG A 30 7.83 -1.47 -2.55
CA ARG A 30 8.55 -1.05 -1.34
C ARG A 30 9.86 -1.80 -1.16
N THR A 31 9.82 -3.12 -1.36
CA THR A 31 11.02 -3.95 -1.34
C THR A 31 12.06 -3.48 -2.37
N ALA A 32 11.62 -3.17 -3.60
CA ALA A 32 12.50 -2.63 -4.63
C ALA A 32 13.09 -1.26 -4.25
N LEU A 33 12.27 -0.34 -3.75
CA LEU A 33 12.68 1.01 -3.31
C LEU A 33 13.73 0.97 -2.20
N TYR A 34 13.52 0.15 -1.16
CA TYR A 34 14.38 0.19 0.03
C TYR A 34 15.57 -0.77 0.00
N GLN A 35 15.58 -1.75 -0.90
CA GLN A 35 16.64 -2.76 -0.95
C GLN A 35 17.54 -2.68 -2.18
N SER A 36 17.26 -1.79 -3.12
CA SER A 36 18.09 -1.64 -4.34
C SER A 36 19.15 -0.56 -4.14
N LYS A 37 20.33 -0.78 -4.73
CA LYS A 37 21.45 0.16 -4.67
C LYS A 37 21.81 0.77 -6.02
N ILE A 38 21.43 0.08 -7.09
CA ILE A 38 21.61 0.50 -8.48
C ILE A 38 20.32 0.26 -9.27
N TRP A 39 20.18 0.93 -10.40
CA TRP A 39 18.97 0.85 -11.22
C TRP A 39 18.69 -0.56 -11.74
N ALA A 40 19.70 -1.34 -12.12
CA ALA A 40 19.52 -2.73 -12.54
C ALA A 40 18.81 -3.59 -11.48
N GLU A 41 19.16 -3.41 -10.20
CA GLU A 41 18.53 -4.14 -9.09
C GLU A 41 17.09 -3.69 -8.89
N PHE A 42 16.83 -2.38 -8.97
CA PHE A 42 15.49 -1.80 -8.84
C PHE A 42 14.57 -2.35 -9.94
N LYS A 43 14.96 -2.25 -11.21
CA LYS A 43 14.22 -2.77 -12.38
C LYS A 43 13.87 -4.25 -12.22
N THR A 44 14.81 -5.06 -11.74
CA THR A 44 14.63 -6.51 -11.58
C THR A 44 13.65 -6.88 -10.45
N LYS A 45 13.57 -6.05 -9.40
CA LYS A 45 12.71 -6.31 -8.23
C LYS A 45 11.29 -5.79 -8.40
N LEU A 46 11.05 -4.87 -9.33
CA LEU A 46 9.72 -4.32 -9.59
C LEU A 46 8.74 -5.40 -10.08
N PRO A 47 7.44 -5.25 -9.79
CA PRO A 47 6.40 -6.00 -10.47
C PRO A 47 6.48 -5.83 -11.99
N SER A 48 6.09 -6.87 -12.74
CA SER A 48 6.03 -6.79 -14.20
C SER A 48 5.12 -5.65 -14.67
N GLY A 49 5.58 -4.86 -15.64
CA GLY A 49 4.81 -3.73 -16.17
C GLY A 49 4.97 -2.44 -15.37
N GLU A 50 5.65 -2.46 -14.21
CA GLU A 50 5.82 -1.27 -13.37
C GLU A 50 6.98 -0.39 -13.82
N TRP A 51 8.07 -0.99 -14.30
CA TRP A 51 9.20 -0.22 -14.86
C TRP A 51 8.74 0.63 -16.05
N GLU A 52 7.93 0.05 -16.94
CA GLU A 52 7.43 0.71 -18.14
C GLU A 52 6.58 1.96 -17.82
N LYS A 53 5.91 2.00 -16.65
CA LYS A 53 5.17 3.19 -16.20
C LYS A 53 6.08 4.26 -15.64
N LEU A 54 7.12 3.85 -14.92
CA LEU A 54 8.08 4.75 -14.30
C LEU A 54 9.01 5.37 -15.36
N GLU A 55 9.44 4.58 -16.34
CA GLU A 55 10.35 4.98 -17.43
C GLU A 55 9.81 6.17 -18.24
N GLU A 56 8.48 6.25 -18.43
CA GLU A 56 7.84 7.38 -19.13
C GLU A 56 8.11 8.73 -18.43
N GLN A 57 8.25 8.72 -17.10
CA GLN A 57 8.45 9.93 -16.29
C GLN A 57 9.92 10.16 -15.92
N LEU A 58 10.68 9.08 -15.70
CA LEU A 58 12.10 9.12 -15.36
C LEU A 58 13.01 9.47 -16.54
N GLY A 59 12.67 9.01 -17.74
CA GLY A 59 13.59 9.01 -18.87
C GLY A 59 14.63 7.88 -18.77
N ASP A 60 15.74 8.05 -19.49
CA ASP A 60 16.79 7.04 -19.61
C ASP A 60 17.72 7.07 -18.38
N VAL A 61 17.90 5.92 -17.73
CA VAL A 61 18.79 5.73 -16.57
C VAL A 61 19.72 4.54 -16.83
N ASP A 62 21.00 4.72 -16.54
CA ASP A 62 22.00 3.65 -16.69
C ASP A 62 21.80 2.60 -15.59
N ASP A 63 21.92 1.33 -15.97
CA ASP A 63 21.75 0.18 -15.08
C ASP A 63 22.78 0.15 -13.94
N ASP A 64 23.98 0.64 -14.20
CA ASP A 64 25.10 0.66 -13.24
C ASP A 64 25.11 1.92 -12.36
N ASP A 65 24.25 2.91 -12.63
CA ASP A 65 24.17 4.13 -11.84
C ASP A 65 23.61 3.86 -10.43
N PRO A 66 24.08 4.60 -9.40
CA PRO A 66 23.50 4.55 -8.07
C PRO A 66 22.01 4.86 -8.09
N PHE A 67 21.25 4.12 -7.29
CA PHE A 67 19.82 4.31 -7.11
C PHE A 67 19.52 4.81 -5.70
N THR A 68 18.67 5.83 -5.60
CA THR A 68 18.00 6.21 -4.37
C THR A 68 16.49 6.26 -4.58
N ALA A 69 15.72 5.90 -3.56
CA ALA A 69 14.25 5.86 -3.69
C ALA A 69 13.66 7.24 -4.05
N ASP A 70 14.30 8.33 -3.60
CA ASP A 70 13.90 9.70 -3.91
C ASP A 70 14.06 10.06 -5.41
N ASP A 71 14.84 9.28 -6.17
CA ASP A 71 14.94 9.44 -7.62
C ASP A 71 13.67 8.95 -8.34
N VAL A 72 12.82 8.15 -7.67
CA VAL A 72 11.57 7.64 -8.26
C VAL A 72 10.48 8.72 -8.23
N PRO A 73 9.86 9.04 -9.38
CA PRO A 73 8.79 10.04 -9.47
C PRO A 73 7.67 9.80 -8.46
N GLY A 74 7.31 10.85 -7.73
CA GLY A 74 6.28 10.82 -6.69
C GLY A 74 6.71 10.17 -5.36
N HIS A 75 7.87 9.51 -5.28
CA HIS A 75 8.26 8.86 -4.01
C HIS A 75 8.57 9.90 -2.92
N ALA A 76 9.40 10.90 -3.23
CA ALA A 76 9.77 11.95 -2.27
C ALA A 76 8.58 12.81 -1.82
N ASP A 77 7.55 12.93 -2.68
CA ASP A 77 6.29 13.62 -2.37
C ASP A 77 5.31 12.74 -1.59
N GLY A 78 5.62 11.44 -1.47
CA GLY A 78 4.77 10.46 -0.81
C GLY A 78 3.60 9.97 -1.67
N ASP A 79 3.61 10.21 -2.98
CA ASP A 79 2.58 9.72 -3.93
C ASP A 79 2.85 8.29 -4.42
N TYR A 80 4.10 7.80 -4.28
CA TYR A 80 4.54 6.50 -4.77
C TYR A 80 5.23 5.66 -3.67
N PRO A 81 4.86 4.37 -3.50
CA PRO A 81 3.82 3.61 -4.22
C PRO A 81 2.39 4.03 -3.85
N GLU A 82 1.39 3.45 -4.53
CA GLU A 82 -0.03 3.67 -4.26
C GLU A 82 -0.37 3.51 -2.76
N TRP A 83 -1.18 4.44 -2.26
CA TRP A 83 -1.67 4.43 -0.89
C TRP A 83 -2.85 3.49 -0.72
N LEU A 84 -2.59 2.27 -0.22
CA LEU A 84 -3.66 1.29 0.02
C LEU A 84 -4.75 1.80 0.97
N ARG A 85 -4.44 2.74 1.87
CA ARG A 85 -5.45 3.42 2.73
C ARG A 85 -6.46 4.23 1.93
N GLN A 86 -6.03 4.85 0.84
CA GLN A 86 -6.91 5.56 -0.08
C GLN A 86 -7.69 4.56 -0.92
N SER A 87 -7.04 3.52 -1.44
CA SER A 87 -7.70 2.46 -2.23
C SER A 87 -8.78 1.75 -1.43
N GLN A 88 -8.61 1.63 -0.11
CA GLN A 88 -9.59 1.06 0.83
C GLN A 88 -10.97 1.75 0.74
N LEU A 89 -11.01 3.08 0.51
CA LEU A 89 -12.26 3.84 0.36
C LEU A 89 -13.13 3.36 -0.81
N GLY A 90 -12.52 2.79 -1.84
CA GLY A 90 -13.23 2.38 -3.05
C GLY A 90 -14.07 1.10 -2.90
N TRP A 91 -13.82 0.30 -1.86
CA TRP A 91 -14.42 -1.03 -1.74
C TRP A 91 -14.85 -1.43 -0.33
N PHE A 92 -14.35 -0.76 0.72
CA PHE A 92 -14.61 -1.17 2.09
C PHE A 92 -16.08 -0.94 2.49
N PRO A 93 -16.75 -1.88 3.17
CA PRO A 93 -18.17 -1.76 3.50
C PRO A 93 -18.45 -0.54 4.41
N PRO A 94 -19.27 0.44 3.98
CA PRO A 94 -19.58 1.63 4.78
C PRO A 94 -20.18 1.31 6.15
N GLU A 95 -20.94 0.23 6.26
CA GLU A 95 -21.58 -0.22 7.49
C GLU A 95 -20.55 -0.63 8.55
N LEU A 96 -19.42 -1.20 8.11
CA LEU A 96 -18.33 -1.57 9.01
C LEU A 96 -17.48 -0.36 9.41
N ILE A 97 -17.36 0.66 8.54
CA ILE A 97 -16.73 1.93 8.89
C ILE A 97 -17.50 2.58 10.04
N GLU A 98 -18.82 2.73 9.89
CA GLU A 98 -19.67 3.33 10.93
C GLU A 98 -19.65 2.50 12.23
N LYS A 99 -19.78 1.18 12.12
CA LYS A 99 -19.87 0.29 13.28
C LYS A 99 -18.62 0.27 14.16
N TYR A 100 -17.45 0.42 13.56
CA TYR A 100 -16.16 0.31 14.26
C TYR A 100 -15.49 1.67 14.44
N ASP A 101 -16.23 2.77 14.38
CA ASP A 101 -15.71 4.13 14.55
C ASP A 101 -14.53 4.42 13.59
N GLY A 102 -14.63 3.97 12.35
CA GLY A 102 -13.67 4.29 11.29
C GLY A 102 -13.78 5.74 10.85
N GLU A 103 -12.64 6.36 10.56
CA GLU A 103 -12.55 7.77 10.19
C GLU A 103 -12.13 7.94 8.72
N ILE A 104 -12.82 8.82 8.01
CA ILE A 104 -12.42 9.25 6.67
C ILE A 104 -11.70 10.58 6.82
N THR A 105 -10.37 10.55 6.73
CA THR A 105 -9.49 11.69 7.01
C THR A 105 -8.99 12.32 5.72
N LEU A 106 -9.02 13.65 5.63
CA LEU A 106 -8.32 14.37 4.56
C LEU A 106 -6.86 14.55 4.94
N THR A 107 -5.95 13.95 4.17
CA THR A 107 -4.51 14.17 4.30
C THR A 107 -4.07 15.42 3.53
N THR A 108 -2.95 16.01 3.97
CA THR A 108 -2.42 17.26 3.39
C THR A 108 -2.00 17.11 1.92
N LEU A 109 -1.51 15.92 1.53
CA LEU A 109 -0.91 15.67 0.22
C LEU A 109 -1.70 14.64 -0.59
N ASN A 110 -2.18 13.57 0.05
CA ASN A 110 -2.64 12.36 -0.63
C ASN A 110 -4.16 12.20 -0.64
N GLY A 111 -4.90 13.28 -0.37
CA GLY A 111 -6.35 13.29 -0.38
C GLY A 111 -6.98 12.48 0.77
N TRP A 112 -8.18 11.95 0.52
CA TRP A 112 -8.96 11.22 1.52
C TRP A 112 -8.41 9.81 1.74
N VAL A 113 -8.38 9.37 2.99
CA VAL A 113 -7.98 8.03 3.40
C VAL A 113 -8.98 7.46 4.40
N LEU A 114 -9.01 6.13 4.53
CA LEU A 114 -9.75 5.44 5.58
C LEU A 114 -8.81 4.97 6.69
N ASP A 115 -9.06 5.44 7.90
CA ASP A 115 -8.41 4.98 9.12
C ASP A 115 -9.38 4.11 9.94
N LEU A 116 -8.97 2.88 10.23
CA LEU A 116 -9.71 1.97 11.09
C LEU A 116 -8.93 1.73 12.38
N PRO A 117 -9.58 1.59 13.54
CA PRO A 117 -8.86 1.39 14.80
C PRO A 117 -8.13 0.04 14.82
N ALA A 118 -6.83 0.06 15.12
CA ALA A 118 -6.00 -1.15 15.18
C ALA A 118 -6.56 -2.20 16.15
N GLY A 119 -7.10 -1.76 17.29
CA GLY A 119 -7.71 -2.64 18.30
C GLY A 119 -8.97 -3.36 17.85
N LYS A 120 -9.52 -3.04 16.66
CA LYS A 120 -10.70 -3.66 16.08
C LYS A 120 -10.42 -4.51 14.84
N ALA A 121 -9.15 -4.65 14.44
CA ALA A 121 -8.77 -5.33 13.21
C ALA A 121 -9.34 -6.76 13.10
N GLU A 122 -9.25 -7.56 14.17
CA GLU A 122 -9.76 -8.94 14.13
C GLU A 122 -11.29 -8.99 14.05
N GLU A 123 -11.98 -8.14 14.83
CA GLU A 123 -13.45 -8.06 14.80
C GLU A 123 -13.95 -7.67 13.39
N ILE A 124 -13.29 -6.69 12.77
CA ILE A 124 -13.56 -6.26 11.40
C ILE A 124 -13.28 -7.41 10.40
N ALA A 125 -12.16 -8.10 10.56
CA ALA A 125 -11.78 -9.23 9.71
C ALA A 125 -12.83 -10.36 9.78
N ASP A 126 -13.33 -10.68 10.96
CA ASP A 126 -14.39 -11.68 11.16
C ASP A 126 -15.70 -11.29 10.45
N GLU A 127 -16.07 -10.01 10.45
CA GLU A 127 -17.28 -9.57 9.74
C GLU A 127 -17.10 -9.57 8.23
N LEU A 128 -15.93 -9.17 7.74
CA LEU A 128 -15.59 -9.35 6.32
C LEU A 128 -15.62 -10.84 5.92
N ARG A 129 -15.16 -11.75 6.78
CA ARG A 129 -15.30 -13.21 6.56
C ARG A 129 -16.76 -13.63 6.53
N ALA A 130 -17.59 -13.13 7.46
CA ALA A 130 -19.03 -13.41 7.50
C ALA A 130 -19.79 -12.88 6.25
N LEU A 131 -19.29 -11.82 5.64
CA LEU A 131 -19.77 -11.29 4.34
C LEU A 131 -19.30 -12.12 3.13
N GLY A 132 -18.50 -13.18 3.34
CA GLY A 132 -18.05 -14.09 2.30
C GLY A 132 -16.70 -13.73 1.67
N HIS A 133 -15.91 -12.87 2.31
CA HIS A 133 -14.53 -12.60 1.90
C HIS A 133 -13.54 -13.59 2.54
N THR A 134 -12.43 -13.86 1.86
CA THR A 134 -11.24 -14.47 2.48
C THR A 134 -10.45 -13.33 3.10
N VAL A 135 -10.08 -13.46 4.39
CA VAL A 135 -9.37 -12.39 5.12
C VAL A 135 -8.28 -13.00 5.98
N GLU A 136 -7.02 -12.60 5.74
CA GLU A 136 -5.84 -13.10 6.45
C GLU A 136 -4.96 -11.97 6.96
N GLN A 137 -4.34 -12.17 8.13
CA GLN A 137 -3.30 -11.26 8.60
C GLN A 137 -2.03 -11.45 7.75
N THR A 138 -1.32 -10.36 7.43
CA THR A 138 -0.09 -10.41 6.64
C THR A 138 1.08 -9.70 7.32
N ASP A 139 2.30 -10.10 6.96
CA ASP A 139 3.56 -9.45 7.29
C ASP A 139 4.09 -8.56 6.15
N PHE A 140 3.33 -8.40 5.06
CA PHE A 140 3.70 -7.55 3.94
C PHE A 140 3.99 -6.11 4.40
N ASP A 141 5.03 -5.52 3.84
CA ASP A 141 5.35 -4.11 4.01
C ASP A 141 4.45 -3.25 3.12
N ILE A 142 3.32 -2.79 3.68
CA ILE A 142 2.25 -2.09 2.94
C ILE A 142 1.74 -0.83 3.65
N THR A 143 2.45 -0.38 4.68
CA THR A 143 2.03 0.72 5.56
C THR A 143 3.04 1.83 5.54
#